data_AF-A0A1C6JK06-F1
#
_entry.id   AF-A0A1C6JK06-F1
#
_cell.length_a   1.000
_cell.length_b   1.000
_cell.length_c   1.000
_cell.angle_alpha   90.00
_cell.angle_beta   90.00
_cell.angle_gamma   90.00
#
_symmetry.space_group_name_H-M   'P 1'
#
loop_
_entity.id
_entity.type
_entity.pdbx_description
1 polymer ?
#
loop_
_entity_poly.entity_id
_entity_poly.type
_entity_poly.pdbx_seq_one_letter_code
_entity_poly.pdbx_strand_id
1 'polypeptide(L)' 'MPKRNPRRTDKEWLDLIQECRSSGLSDKCWCQEHHIHTSNFYYQIRRLRQKACEIPEPVHSSFSEKQEVV' A
#
# COMPACT_ATOMS: atom_id res chain seq x y z
N MET A 1 23.12 -16.52 1.46
CA MET A 1 22.60 -15.14 1.67
C MET A 1 21.09 -15.18 1.49
N PRO A 2 20.26 -14.79 2.47
CA PRO A 2 18.82 -14.86 2.27
C PRO A 2 18.46 -13.79 1.24
N LYS A 3 18.00 -14.23 0.06
CA LYS A 3 17.37 -13.36 -0.93
C LYS A 3 16.12 -12.79 -0.26
N ARG A 4 16.27 -11.65 0.41
CA ARG A 4 15.15 -10.86 0.91
C ARG A 4 14.27 -10.62 -0.30
N ASN A 5 13.06 -11.17 -0.26
CA ASN A 5 12.00 -10.96 -1.25
C ASN A 5 12.11 -9.52 -1.74
N PRO A 6 12.31 -9.26 -3.05
CA PRO A 6 12.55 -7.91 -3.53
C PRO A 6 11.38 -7.07 -3.05
N ARG A 7 11.62 -6.25 -2.02
CA ARG A 7 10.57 -5.38 -1.50
C ARG A 7 10.26 -4.47 -2.67
N ARG A 8 9.03 -4.54 -3.17
CA ARG A 8 8.57 -3.70 -4.27
C ARG A 8 9.04 -2.27 -4.01
N THR A 9 9.71 -1.70 -5.00
CA THR A 9 10.30 -0.37 -4.84
C THR A 9 9.19 0.69 -4.79
N ASP A 10 9.50 1.89 -4.29
CA ASP A 10 8.53 2.99 -4.24
C ASP A 10 7.94 3.29 -5.62
N LYS A 11 8.75 3.14 -6.69
CA LYS A 11 8.32 3.29 -8.08
C LYS A 11 7.28 2.25 -8.48
N GLU A 12 7.51 0.98 -8.17
CA GLU A 12 6.53 -0.08 -8.48
C GLU A 12 5.20 0.14 -7.75
N TRP A 13 5.24 0.65 -6.51
CA TRP A 13 4.02 1.02 -5.81
C TRP A 13 3.29 2.20 -6.44
N LEU A 14 4.02 3.18 -6.99
CA LEU A 14 3.41 4.27 -7.75
C LEU A 14 2.72 3.75 -9.01
N ASP A 15 3.38 2.87 -9.77
CA ASP A 15 2.81 2.25 -10.97
C ASP A 15 1.53 1.47 -10.62
N LEU A 16 1.55 0.69 -9.54
CA LEU A 16 0.38 -0.04 -9.03
C LEU A 16 -0.78 0.90 -8.61
N ILE A 17 -0.48 2.01 -7.94
CA ILE A 17 -1.50 3.00 -7.56
C ILE A 17 -2.09 3.65 -8.81
N GLN A 18 -1.25 3.98 -9.80
CA GLN A 18 -1.70 4.57 -11.05
C GLN A 18 -2.55 3.60 -11.86
N GLU A 19 -2.18 2.32 -11.88
CA GLU A 19 -2.95 1.25 -12.51
C GLU A 19 -4.31 1.14 -11.83
N CYS A 20 -4.36 1.04 -10.49
CA CYS A 20 -5.61 1.05 -9.72
C CYS A 20 -6.53 2.22 -10.07
N ARG A 21 -5.97 3.42 -10.26
CA ARG A 21 -6.72 4.63 -10.63
C ARG A 21 -7.21 4.58 -12.08
N SER A 22 -6.44 3.98 -12.96
CA SER A 22 -6.76 3.82 -14.38
C SER A 22 -7.77 2.68 -14.62
N SER A 23 -7.79 1.67 -13.75
CA SER A 23 -8.73 0.54 -13.83
C SER A 23 -10.19 0.96 -13.61
N GLY A 24 -10.43 2.11 -12.96
CA GLY A 24 -11.79 2.55 -12.60
C GLY A 24 -12.49 1.65 -11.55
N LEU A 25 -11.75 0.71 -10.96
CA LEU A 25 -12.21 -0.18 -9.90
C LEU A 25 -12.05 0.49 -8.54
N SER A 26 -12.85 0.08 -7.55
CA SER A 26 -12.63 0.50 -6.17
C SER A 26 -11.32 -0.10 -5.64
N ASP A 27 -10.57 0.68 -4.84
CA ASP A 27 -9.28 0.27 -4.25
C ASP A 27 -9.35 -1.15 -3.64
N LYS A 28 -10.46 -1.51 -2.98
CA LYS A 28 -10.69 -2.85 -2.41
C LYS A 28 -10.74 -3.96 -3.46
N CYS A 29 -11.51 -3.79 -4.54
CA CYS A 29 -11.62 -4.79 -5.60
C CYS A 29 -10.28 -4.96 -6.32
N TRP A 30 -9.62 -3.85 -6.63
CA TRP A 30 -8.31 -3.88 -7.29
C TRP A 30 -7.25 -4.56 -6.41
N CYS A 31 -7.22 -4.24 -5.11
CA CYS A 31 -6.35 -4.93 -4.14
C CYS A 31 -6.62 -6.44 -4.10
N GLN A 32 -7.88 -6.86 -4.13
CA GLN A 32 -8.26 -8.27 -4.12
C GLN A 32 -7.78 -9.00 -5.39
N GLU A 33 -7.97 -8.38 -6.56
CA GLU A 33 -7.57 -8.95 -7.86
C GLU A 33 -6.03 -9.02 -8.02
N HIS A 34 -5.31 -8.01 -7.53
CA HIS A 34 -3.85 -7.95 -7.57
C HIS A 34 -3.16 -8.67 -6.39
N HIS A 35 -3.93 -9.39 -5.56
CA HIS A 35 -3.45 -10.08 -4.35
C HIS A 35 -2.63 -9.16 -3.40
N ILE A 36 -3.05 -7.91 -3.31
CA ILE A 36 -2.45 -6.92 -2.42
C ILE A 36 -3.33 -6.80 -1.18
N HIS A 37 -2.70 -6.90 -0.02
CA HIS A 37 -3.38 -6.59 1.23
C HIS A 37 -3.75 -5.11 1.24
N THR A 38 -5.04 -4.82 1.39
CA THR A 38 -5.59 -3.46 1.46
C THR A 38 -4.86 -2.60 2.50
N SER A 39 -4.56 -3.15 3.68
CA SER A 39 -3.78 -2.46 4.71
C SER A 39 -2.38 -2.04 4.23
N ASN A 40 -1.70 -2.92 3.48
CA ASN A 40 -0.37 -2.63 2.94
C ASN A 40 -0.45 -1.59 1.81
N PHE A 41 -1.49 -1.67 0.97
CA PHE A 41 -1.75 -0.69 -0.10
C PHE A 41 -1.92 0.73 0.47
N TYR A 42 -2.80 0.89 1.48
CA TYR A 42 -2.99 2.19 2.11
C TYR A 42 -1.75 2.68 2.86
N TYR A 43 -0.99 1.78 3.50
CA TYR A 43 0.28 2.12 4.12
C TYR A 43 1.31 2.64 3.10
N GLN A 44 1.44 1.96 1.95
CA GLN A 44 2.29 2.43 0.85
C GLN A 44 1.84 3.77 0.28
N ILE A 45 0.54 3.99 0.08
CA ILE A 45 0.01 5.30 -0.35
C ILE A 45 0.40 6.39 0.65
N ARG A 46 0.22 6.14 1.96
CA ARG A 46 0.61 7.10 3.01
C ARG A 46 2.11 7.38 2.98
N ARG A 47 2.95 6.34 2.90
CA ARG A 47 4.41 6.46 2.86
C ARG A 47 4.89 7.19 1.60
N LEU A 48 4.28 6.94 0.45
CA LEU A 48 4.60 7.63 -0.81
C LEU A 48 4.18 9.10 -0.78
N ARG A 49 3.02 9.41 -0.20
CA ARG A 49 2.58 10.80 0.03
C ARG A 49 3.57 11.56 0.93
N GLN A 50 3.98 10.95 2.04
CA GLN A 50 4.97 11.53 2.96
C GLN A 50 6.34 11.77 2.31
N LYS A 51 6.77 10.87 1.41
CA LYS A 51 8.04 11.04 0.66
C LYS A 51 7.97 12.12 -0.42
N ALA A 52 6.82 12.29 -1.05
CA ALA A 52 6.66 13.18 -2.19
C ALA A 52 6.43 14.63 -1.78
N CYS A 53 5.90 14.91 -0.59
CA CYS A 53 5.61 16.27 -0.16
C CYS A 53 5.27 16.31 1.35
N GLU A 54 5.76 17.33 2.06
CA GLU A 54 5.21 17.81 3.33
C GLU A 54 3.70 18.11 3.16
N ILE A 55 2.85 17.10 3.31
CA ILE A 55 1.40 17.26 3.30
C ILE A 55 0.89 16.90 4.69
N PRO A 56 0.30 17.84 5.45
CA PRO A 56 -0.12 17.61 6.82
C PRO A 56 -1.15 16.48 6.91
N GLU A 57 -0.99 15.62 7.92
CA GLU A 57 -1.78 14.41 8.13
C GLU A 57 -3.28 14.69 8.33
N PRO A 58 -4.18 13.94 7.69
CA PRO A 58 -5.51 13.71 8.23
C PRO A 58 -5.41 12.70 9.38
N VAL A 59 -5.87 13.17 10.53
CA VAL A 59 -5.91 12.52 11.85
C VAL A 59 -6.80 11.27 11.81
N HIS A 60 -6.28 10.12 11.40
CA HIS A 60 -6.98 8.84 11.65
C HIS A 60 -6.00 7.76 12.10
N SER A 61 -5.71 7.86 13.40
CA SER A 61 -5.77 6.79 14.40
C SER A 61 -5.85 5.35 13.88
N SER A 62 -4.86 4.56 14.33
CA SER A 62 -5.00 3.17 14.79
C SER A 62 -5.44 2.15 13.76
N PHE A 63 -4.55 1.22 13.39
CA PHE A 63 -4.78 -0.22 13.58
C PHE A 63 -3.44 -0.93 13.37
N SER A 64 -2.75 -1.14 14.49
CA SER A 64 -1.65 -2.09 14.64
C SER A 64 -2.26 -3.44 15.01
N GLU A 65 -1.78 -4.49 14.33
CA GLU A 65 -1.54 -5.83 14.88
C GLU A 65 -2.77 -6.66 15.31
N LYS A 66 -2.91 -7.89 14.75
CA LYS A 66 -2.67 -9.14 15.49
C LYS A 66 -2.43 -10.32 14.52
N GLN A 67 -1.38 -11.06 14.85
CA GLN A 67 -0.90 -12.32 14.31
C GLN A 67 -1.34 -13.41 15.31
N GLU A 68 -1.90 -14.54 14.87
CA GLU A 68 -1.76 -15.81 15.59
C GLU A 68 -2.03 -16.98 14.64
N VAL A 69 -1.12 -17.95 14.67
CA VAL A 69 -1.19 -19.25 13.99
C VAL A 69 -1.42 -20.26 15.10
N VAL A 70 -2.47 -21.10 15.00
CA VAL A 70 -2.75 -22.24 15.90
C VAL A 70 -2.71 -23.52 15.09
#